data_AF-A0AAW8C0L2-F1
#
_entry.id   AF-A0AAW8C0L2-F1
#
_cell.length_a   1.000
_cell.length_b   1.000
_cell.length_c   1.000
_cell.angle_alpha   90.00
_cell.angle_beta   90.00
_cell.angle_gamma   90.00
#
_symmetry.space_group_name_H-M   'P 1'
#
loop_
_entity.id
_entity.type
_entity.pdbx_description
1 polymer ?
#
loop_
_entity_poly.entity_id
_entity_poly.type
_entity_poly.pdbx_seq_one_letter_code
_entity_poly.pdbx_strand_id
1 'polypeptide(L)'
;MSQLFVAPDLLTLATADVAGIGSGLEAARLAAAAPTTALASAAADEISVAVAALFSGFGQQYQALGAQTGALLQQFGQSIQAAAQTYAAAEATNSSLLVGSAIDRVTGFIARQFAIYDFSDPRGWAAFLLDYTWGAPGTALGYAVQIVNDSTPNSNYDAALSAVAGSHVYRGGIGLPGYATTFGNVTSHLGYSPKAVDLMLNHEALHVWQNRLFGPLFSASYSAWTTGGTIAGYGYWLLHPEEDLSRVITTLAYYDNPWETWAYRNDHAWPPPGAIPALLWPS
;
A
#
# COMPACT_ATOMS: atom_id res chain seq x y z
N MET A 1 12.86 19.86 -15.53
CA MET A 1 11.86 19.23 -16.42
C MET A 1 10.61 20.07 -16.38
N SER A 2 10.07 20.48 -17.53
CA SER A 2 8.83 21.27 -17.61
C SER A 2 7.61 20.37 -17.42
N GLN A 3 6.59 20.86 -16.73
CA GLN A 3 5.29 20.19 -16.66
C GLN A 3 4.65 20.21 -18.06
N LEU A 4 4.24 19.04 -18.55
CA LEU A 4 3.48 18.90 -19.80
C LEU A 4 2.02 18.66 -19.42
N PHE A 5 1.13 19.54 -19.88
CA PHE A 5 -0.32 19.41 -19.70
C PHE A 5 -0.97 19.23 -21.08
N VAL A 6 -1.73 18.16 -21.25
CA VAL A 6 -2.49 17.87 -22.46
C VAL A 6 -3.92 17.54 -22.06
N ALA A 7 -4.90 18.07 -22.78
CA ALA A 7 -6.30 17.74 -22.59
C ALA A 7 -6.79 16.93 -23.81
N PRO A 8 -6.94 15.60 -23.70
CA PRO A 8 -7.36 14.74 -24.82
C PRO A 8 -8.69 15.17 -25.47
N ASP A 9 -9.61 15.73 -24.67
CA ASP A 9 -10.89 16.25 -25.17
C ASP A 9 -10.70 17.45 -26.11
N LEU A 10 -9.77 18.35 -25.81
CA LEU A 10 -9.46 19.49 -26.68
C LEU A 10 -8.82 19.03 -27.99
N LEU A 11 -8.01 17.97 -27.96
CA LEU A 11 -7.44 17.38 -29.18
C LEU A 11 -8.52 16.69 -30.04
N THR A 12 -9.51 16.08 -29.42
CA THR A 12 -10.65 15.48 -30.14
C THR A 12 -11.49 16.56 -30.83
N LEU A 13 -11.74 17.69 -30.16
CA LEU A 13 -12.38 18.85 -30.77
C LEU A 13 -11.55 19.42 -31.94
N ALA A 14 -10.24 19.56 -31.76
CA ALA A 14 -9.35 20.04 -32.82
C ALA A 14 -9.36 19.12 -34.06
N THR A 15 -9.47 17.80 -33.88
CA THR A 15 -9.65 16.85 -35.00
C THR A 15 -10.92 17.16 -35.79
N ALA A 16 -12.04 17.44 -35.09
CA ALA A 16 -13.31 17.78 -35.73
C ALA A 16 -13.22 19.11 -36.50
N ASP A 17 -12.54 20.12 -35.92
CA ASP A 17 -12.30 21.40 -36.57
C ASP A 17 -11.46 21.26 -37.85
N VAL A 18 -10.38 20.47 -37.81
CA VAL A 18 -9.53 20.17 -38.97
C VAL A 18 -10.34 19.47 -40.07
N ALA A 19 -11.20 18.51 -39.71
CA ALA A 19 -12.09 17.86 -40.66
C ALA A 19 -13.09 18.86 -41.28
N GLY A 20 -13.66 19.76 -40.48
CA GLY A 20 -14.53 20.84 -40.92
C GLY A 20 -13.84 21.77 -41.93
N ILE A 21 -12.64 22.27 -41.59
CA ILE A 21 -11.83 23.11 -42.48
C ILE A 21 -11.50 22.38 -43.78
N GLY A 22 -11.08 21.12 -43.70
CA GLY A 22 -10.77 20.31 -44.88
C GLY A 22 -11.98 20.14 -45.79
N SER A 23 -13.16 19.89 -45.23
CA SER A 23 -14.41 19.79 -46.01
C SER A 23 -14.80 21.10 -46.68
N GLY A 24 -14.65 22.24 -45.99
CA GLY A 24 -14.94 23.57 -46.54
C GLY A 24 -13.99 23.95 -47.66
N LEU A 25 -12.69 23.65 -47.48
CA LEU A 25 -11.68 23.90 -48.51
C LEU A 25 -11.92 23.05 -49.75
N GLU A 26 -12.30 21.78 -49.57
CA GLU A 26 -12.63 20.88 -50.67
C GLU A 26 -13.87 21.36 -51.43
N ALA A 27 -14.92 21.78 -50.73
CA ALA A 27 -16.11 22.35 -51.35
C ALA A 27 -15.80 23.61 -52.16
N ALA A 28 -15.00 24.53 -51.61
CA ALA A 28 -14.57 25.75 -52.30
C ALA A 28 -13.71 25.43 -53.53
N ARG A 29 -12.78 24.47 -53.40
CA ARG A 29 -11.93 24.00 -54.50
C ARG A 29 -12.76 23.45 -55.65
N LEU A 30 -13.72 22.57 -55.34
CA LEU A 30 -14.61 21.97 -56.33
C LEU A 30 -15.49 23.03 -57.01
N ALA A 31 -16.04 23.99 -56.26
CA ALA A 31 -16.83 25.09 -56.82
C ALA A 31 -16.02 25.96 -57.79
N ALA A 32 -14.74 26.19 -57.50
CA ALA A 32 -13.84 26.97 -58.36
C ALA A 32 -13.30 26.19 -59.57
N ALA A 33 -13.43 24.86 -59.63
CA ALA A 33 -12.74 24.02 -60.62
C ALA A 33 -13.13 24.35 -62.07
N ALA A 34 -14.42 24.32 -62.40
CA ALA A 34 -14.90 24.61 -63.76
C ALA A 34 -14.58 26.05 -64.22
N PRO A 35 -14.92 27.12 -63.46
CA PRO A 35 -14.68 28.49 -63.93
C PRO A 35 -13.20 28.88 -64.03
N THR A 36 -12.28 28.14 -63.40
CA THR A 36 -10.84 28.45 -63.43
C THR A 36 -10.03 27.58 -64.39
N THR A 37 -10.56 26.42 -64.82
CA THR A 37 -9.83 25.48 -65.70
C THR A 37 -10.34 25.45 -67.14
N ALA A 38 -11.49 26.06 -67.40
CA ALA A 38 -12.13 26.11 -68.72
C ALA A 38 -12.38 27.56 -69.17
N LEU A 39 -11.39 28.44 -69.04
CA LEU A 39 -11.54 29.83 -69.51
C LEU A 39 -11.67 29.86 -71.04
N ALA A 40 -12.71 30.54 -71.52
CA ALA A 40 -12.85 30.87 -72.93
C ALA A 40 -11.92 32.03 -73.32
N SER A 41 -11.43 32.05 -74.56
CA SER A 41 -10.69 33.19 -75.08
C SER A 41 -11.62 34.40 -75.26
N ALA A 42 -11.12 35.60 -74.94
CA ALA A 42 -11.91 36.83 -75.06
C ALA A 42 -12.20 37.21 -76.52
N ALA A 43 -11.30 36.82 -77.43
CA ALA A 43 -11.44 36.94 -78.88
C ALA A 43 -10.71 35.76 -79.57
N ALA A 44 -10.82 35.68 -80.90
CA ALA A 44 -10.23 34.61 -81.71
C ALA A 44 -8.75 34.83 -82.05
N ASP A 45 -8.16 35.93 -81.61
CA ASP A 45 -6.74 36.21 -81.83
C ASP A 45 -5.84 35.32 -80.96
N GLU A 46 -4.62 35.09 -81.45
CA GLU A 46 -3.65 34.19 -80.82
C GLU A 46 -3.27 34.62 -79.40
N ILE A 47 -3.28 35.91 -79.10
CA ILE A 47 -2.95 36.44 -77.76
C ILE A 47 -4.07 36.08 -76.79
N SER A 48 -5.33 36.32 -77.14
CA SER A 48 -6.49 35.95 -76.32
C SER A 48 -6.57 34.44 -76.05
N VAL A 49 -6.24 33.61 -77.04
CA VAL A 49 -6.19 32.15 -76.89
C VAL A 49 -5.05 31.73 -75.96
N ALA A 50 -3.85 32.28 -76.13
CA ALA A 50 -2.70 31.96 -75.29
C ALA A 50 -2.90 32.38 -73.83
N VAL A 51 -3.52 33.54 -73.58
CA VAL A 51 -3.83 34.02 -72.23
C VAL A 51 -4.86 33.12 -71.54
N ALA A 52 -5.93 32.72 -72.23
CA ALA A 52 -6.93 31.79 -71.68
C ALA A 52 -6.32 30.41 -71.34
N ALA A 53 -5.41 29.91 -72.19
CA ALA A 53 -4.69 28.67 -71.94
C ALA A 53 -3.76 28.76 -70.72
N LEU A 54 -3.03 29.88 -70.56
CA LEU A 54 -2.16 30.12 -69.40
C LEU A 54 -2.93 30.08 -68.08
N PHE A 55 -4.03 30.83 -67.98
CA PHE A 55 -4.84 30.87 -66.76
C PHE A 55 -5.56 29.55 -66.48
N SER A 56 -6.05 28.86 -67.52
CA SER A 56 -6.62 27.52 -67.38
C SER A 56 -5.60 26.51 -66.86
N GLY A 57 -4.35 26.60 -67.33
CA GLY A 57 -3.23 25.79 -66.83
C GLY A 57 -2.90 26.08 -65.36
N PHE A 58 -2.91 27.35 -64.95
CA PHE A 58 -2.75 27.71 -63.53
C PHE A 58 -3.89 27.16 -62.66
N GLY A 59 -5.13 27.23 -63.15
CA GLY A 59 -6.29 26.62 -62.49
C GLY A 59 -6.12 25.11 -62.27
N GLN A 60 -5.62 24.38 -63.28
CA GLN A 60 -5.37 22.94 -63.16
C GLN A 60 -4.30 22.61 -62.11
N GLN A 61 -3.22 23.40 -62.06
CA GLN A 61 -2.18 23.25 -61.03
C GLN A 61 -2.72 23.53 -59.63
N TYR A 62 -3.54 24.57 -59.47
CA TYR A 62 -4.21 24.87 -58.20
C TYR A 62 -5.11 23.72 -57.74
N GLN A 63 -5.87 23.11 -58.65
CA GLN A 63 -6.72 21.96 -58.35
C GLN A 63 -5.91 20.74 -57.89
N ALA A 64 -4.79 20.46 -58.56
CA ALA A 64 -3.88 19.37 -58.20
C ALA A 64 -3.24 19.58 -56.82
N LEU A 65 -2.81 20.82 -56.51
CA LEU A 65 -2.29 21.18 -55.19
C LEU A 65 -3.37 21.05 -54.10
N GLY A 66 -4.58 21.53 -54.37
CA GLY A 66 -5.69 21.46 -53.42
C GLY A 66 -6.06 20.02 -53.05
N ALA A 67 -6.00 19.07 -53.99
CA ALA A 67 -6.19 17.65 -53.70
C ALA A 67 -5.13 17.10 -52.74
N GLN A 68 -3.86 17.50 -52.92
CA GLN A 68 -2.77 17.13 -52.00
C GLN A 68 -2.97 17.75 -50.61
N THR A 69 -3.42 19.01 -50.55
CA THR A 69 -3.77 19.67 -49.28
C THR A 69 -4.92 18.96 -48.57
N GLY A 70 -5.93 18.49 -49.29
CA GLY A 70 -7.02 17.70 -48.72
C GLY A 70 -6.53 16.41 -48.07
N ALA A 71 -5.64 15.67 -48.75
CA ALA A 71 -5.02 14.46 -48.19
C ALA A 71 -4.15 14.76 -46.94
N LEU A 72 -3.41 15.88 -46.96
CA LEU A 72 -2.62 16.33 -45.82
C LEU A 72 -3.51 16.64 -44.60
N LEU A 73 -4.60 17.39 -44.78
CA LEU A 73 -5.52 17.73 -43.68
C LEU A 73 -6.16 16.48 -43.07
N GLN A 74 -6.50 15.48 -43.88
CA GLN A 74 -6.99 14.20 -43.41
C GLN A 74 -5.95 13.46 -42.55
N GLN A 75 -4.71 13.35 -43.04
CA GLN A 75 -3.61 12.70 -42.29
C GLN A 75 -3.28 13.45 -41.00
N PHE A 76 -3.33 14.78 -41.04
CA PHE A 76 -3.12 15.63 -39.87
C PHE A 76 -4.19 15.38 -38.80
N GLY A 77 -5.47 15.37 -39.18
CA GLY A 77 -6.57 15.04 -38.26
C GLY A 77 -6.42 13.65 -37.64
N GLN A 78 -6.07 12.64 -38.44
CA GLN A 78 -5.81 11.27 -37.93
C GLN A 78 -4.66 11.25 -36.91
N SER A 79 -3.61 12.03 -37.14
CA SER A 79 -2.46 12.12 -36.24
C SER A 79 -2.83 12.77 -34.90
N ILE A 80 -3.63 13.84 -34.91
CA ILE A 80 -4.15 14.48 -33.69
C ILE A 80 -5.02 13.48 -32.90
N GLN A 81 -5.91 12.76 -33.59
CA GLN A 81 -6.76 11.77 -32.95
C GLN A 81 -5.96 10.63 -32.29
N ALA A 82 -4.92 10.13 -32.96
CA ALA A 82 -4.04 9.11 -32.41
C ALA A 82 -3.25 9.62 -31.19
N ALA A 83 -2.78 10.87 -31.24
CA ALA A 83 -2.13 11.51 -30.10
C ALA A 83 -3.10 11.64 -28.91
N ALA A 84 -4.34 12.09 -29.13
CA ALA A 84 -5.37 12.19 -28.09
C ALA A 84 -5.61 10.85 -27.38
N GLN A 85 -5.76 9.77 -28.14
CA GLN A 85 -5.95 8.43 -27.60
C GLN A 85 -4.73 7.96 -26.78
N THR A 86 -3.52 8.26 -27.25
CA THR A 86 -2.28 7.90 -26.55
C THR A 86 -2.17 8.62 -25.21
N TYR A 87 -2.48 9.93 -25.16
CA TYR A 87 -2.48 10.70 -23.90
C TYR A 87 -3.55 10.19 -22.93
N ALA A 88 -4.77 9.93 -23.40
CA ALA A 88 -5.84 9.38 -22.55
C ALA A 88 -5.47 8.01 -21.96
N ALA A 89 -4.85 7.12 -22.75
CA ALA A 89 -4.40 5.81 -22.27
C ALA A 89 -3.28 5.92 -21.21
N ALA A 90 -2.36 6.88 -21.40
CA ALA A 90 -1.31 7.15 -20.43
C ALA A 90 -1.88 7.66 -19.10
N GLU A 91 -2.85 8.58 -19.11
CA GLU A 91 -3.54 9.07 -17.91
C GLU A 91 -4.28 7.95 -17.18
N ALA A 92 -4.98 7.07 -17.91
CA ALA A 92 -5.68 5.93 -17.33
C ALA A 92 -4.72 4.94 -16.64
N THR A 93 -3.56 4.67 -17.26
CA THR A 93 -2.53 3.79 -16.69
C THR A 93 -1.89 4.42 -15.45
N ASN A 94 -1.56 5.71 -15.49
CA ASN A 94 -1.01 6.41 -14.32
C ASN A 94 -2.02 6.46 -13.17
N SER A 95 -3.30 6.69 -13.47
CA SER A 95 -4.38 6.69 -12.47
C SER A 95 -4.57 5.31 -11.83
N SER A 96 -4.50 4.23 -12.62
CA SER A 96 -4.61 2.86 -12.08
C SER A 96 -3.41 2.46 -11.23
N LEU A 97 -2.20 2.96 -11.52
CA LEU A 97 -1.04 2.78 -10.65
C LEU A 97 -1.18 3.51 -9.31
N LEU A 98 -1.76 4.71 -9.32
CA LEU A 98 -2.00 5.51 -8.12
C LEU A 98 -3.07 4.90 -7.20
N VAL A 99 -4.20 4.47 -7.78
CA VAL A 99 -5.35 3.91 -7.03
C VAL A 99 -5.19 2.42 -6.72
N GLY A 100 -4.29 1.71 -7.42
CA GLY A 100 -4.41 0.27 -7.56
C GLY A 100 -3.64 -0.63 -6.59
N SER A 101 -2.44 -0.30 -6.09
CA SER A 101 -1.63 -1.45 -5.61
C SER A 101 -0.44 -1.28 -4.65
N ALA A 102 0.10 -0.10 -4.33
CA ALA A 102 1.24 -0.04 -3.40
C ALA A 102 1.17 1.11 -2.40
N ILE A 103 0.81 2.30 -2.89
CA ILE A 103 0.74 3.50 -2.06
C ILE A 103 -0.32 3.35 -0.98
N ASP A 104 -1.50 2.83 -1.31
CA ASP A 104 -2.57 2.61 -0.32
C ASP A 104 -2.20 1.58 0.74
N ARG A 105 -1.48 0.51 0.35
CA ARG A 105 -0.99 -0.49 1.31
C ARG A 105 0.03 0.10 2.27
N VAL A 106 0.98 0.88 1.77
CA VAL A 106 1.99 1.56 2.59
C VAL A 106 1.32 2.61 3.48
N THR A 107 0.41 3.41 2.94
CA THR A 107 -0.31 4.45 3.69
C THR A 107 -1.17 3.85 4.79
N GLY A 108 -1.90 2.77 4.49
CA GLY A 108 -2.68 2.02 5.48
C GLY A 108 -1.79 1.39 6.56
N PHE A 109 -0.64 0.83 6.19
CA PHE A 109 0.32 0.28 7.14
C PHE A 109 0.86 1.37 8.08
N ILE A 110 1.25 2.53 7.55
CA ILE A 110 1.73 3.67 8.33
C ILE A 110 0.63 4.17 9.26
N ALA A 111 -0.58 4.41 8.74
CA ALA A 111 -1.71 4.88 9.54
C ALA A 111 -2.00 3.92 10.70
N ARG A 112 -1.95 2.60 10.47
CA ARG A 112 -2.09 1.57 11.50
C ARG A 112 -1.06 1.73 12.61
N GLN A 113 0.21 2.03 12.30
CA GLN A 113 1.27 2.18 13.31
C GLN A 113 0.98 3.28 14.33
N PHE A 114 0.30 4.36 13.91
CA PHE A 114 -0.03 5.46 14.82
C PHE A 114 -1.40 5.30 15.49
N ALA A 115 -2.28 4.47 14.94
CA ALA A 115 -3.64 4.28 15.45
C ALA A 115 -3.72 3.60 16.84
N ILE A 116 -2.63 2.99 17.29
CA ILE A 116 -2.54 2.38 18.62
C ILE A 116 -2.21 3.38 19.73
N TYR A 117 -1.89 4.64 19.42
CA TYR A 117 -1.57 5.65 20.42
C TYR A 117 -2.72 6.64 20.57
N ASP A 118 -3.23 6.78 21.79
CA ASP A 118 -4.13 7.87 22.14
C ASP A 118 -3.33 9.12 22.52
N PHE A 119 -3.12 10.01 21.54
CA PHE A 119 -2.38 11.26 21.75
C PHE A 119 -3.15 12.31 22.55
N SER A 120 -4.39 12.05 22.96
CA SER A 120 -5.10 12.88 23.93
C SER A 120 -4.71 12.56 25.39
N ASP A 121 -4.07 11.40 25.63
CA ASP A 121 -3.57 10.95 26.93
C ASP A 121 -2.02 11.03 26.98
N PRO A 122 -1.42 11.59 28.05
CA PRO A 122 0.03 11.54 28.27
C PRO A 122 0.65 10.14 28.17
N ARG A 123 -0.11 9.08 28.51
CA ARG A 123 0.31 7.68 28.37
C ARG A 123 0.50 7.29 26.90
N GLY A 124 -0.33 7.78 25.99
CA GLY A 124 -0.16 7.54 24.56
C GLY A 124 1.09 8.20 24.01
N TRP A 125 1.40 9.42 24.44
CA TRP A 125 2.68 10.08 24.13
C TRP A 125 3.88 9.32 24.69
N ALA A 126 3.81 8.85 25.93
CA ALA A 126 4.87 8.07 26.53
C ALA A 126 5.08 6.74 25.79
N ALA A 127 4.00 6.02 25.47
CA ALA A 127 4.04 4.80 24.67
C ALA A 127 4.72 5.02 23.32
N PHE A 128 4.31 6.06 22.58
CA PHE A 128 4.92 6.44 21.31
C PHE A 128 6.42 6.73 21.46
N LEU A 129 6.81 7.60 22.40
CA LEU A 129 8.22 7.96 22.58
C LEU A 129 9.07 6.74 22.94
N LEU A 130 8.57 5.86 23.81
CA LEU A 130 9.28 4.64 24.21
C LEU A 130 9.40 3.67 23.03
N ASP A 131 8.32 3.40 22.29
CA ASP A 131 8.32 2.49 21.14
C ASP A 131 9.29 2.95 20.02
N TYR A 132 9.52 4.26 19.87
CA TYR A 132 10.40 4.82 18.83
C TYR A 132 11.77 5.30 19.31
N THR A 133 12.12 5.03 20.58
CA THR A 133 13.46 5.33 21.11
C THR A 133 14.09 4.08 21.73
N TRP A 134 13.82 3.86 23.01
CA TRP A 134 14.39 2.79 23.80
C TRP A 134 13.79 1.42 23.48
N GLY A 135 12.47 1.35 23.30
CA GLY A 135 11.73 0.15 22.88
C GLY A 135 11.82 -0.16 21.39
N ALA A 136 12.55 0.65 20.60
CA ALA A 136 12.62 0.54 19.14
C ALA A 136 12.98 -0.85 18.61
N PRO A 137 13.91 -1.62 19.22
CA PRO A 137 14.17 -2.99 18.78
C PRO A 137 12.94 -3.91 18.87
N GLY A 138 12.13 -3.77 19.93
CA GLY A 138 10.88 -4.50 20.08
C GLY A 138 9.84 -4.07 19.05
N THR A 139 9.71 -2.77 18.79
CA THR A 139 8.84 -2.24 17.73
C THR A 139 9.24 -2.74 16.35
N ALA A 140 10.54 -2.79 16.05
CA ALA A 140 11.06 -3.33 14.79
C ALA A 140 10.74 -4.82 14.62
N LEU A 141 10.84 -5.61 15.69
CA LEU A 141 10.37 -6.99 15.70
C LEU A 141 8.85 -7.07 15.46
N GLY A 142 8.10 -6.17 16.09
CA GLY A 142 6.67 -6.00 15.86
C GLY A 142 6.32 -5.77 14.39
N TYR A 143 7.07 -4.92 13.68
CA TYR A 143 6.87 -4.74 12.23
C TYR A 143 7.06 -6.04 11.45
N ALA A 144 8.08 -6.83 11.77
CA ALA A 144 8.29 -8.12 11.13
C ALA A 144 7.12 -9.07 11.38
N VAL A 145 6.61 -9.14 12.61
CA VAL A 145 5.43 -9.95 12.96
C VAL A 145 4.18 -9.48 12.20
N GLN A 146 3.95 -8.17 12.12
CA GLN A 146 2.84 -7.61 11.34
C GLN A 146 2.94 -7.98 9.85
N ILE A 147 4.11 -7.86 9.23
CA ILE A 147 4.33 -8.20 7.81
C ILE A 147 4.05 -9.68 7.55
N VAL A 148 4.53 -10.55 8.46
CA VAL A 148 4.26 -11.99 8.36
C VAL A 148 2.77 -12.27 8.55
N ASN A 149 2.12 -11.65 9.54
CA ASN A 149 0.69 -11.83 9.81
C ASN A 149 -0.20 -11.30 8.68
N ASP A 150 0.18 -10.19 8.03
CA ASP A 150 -0.54 -9.66 6.88
C ASP A 150 -0.53 -10.65 5.68
N SER A 151 0.43 -11.58 5.66
CA SER A 151 0.50 -12.69 4.68
C SER A 151 -0.01 -14.02 5.23
N THR A 152 -0.35 -14.10 6.52
CA THR A 152 -0.78 -15.34 7.18
C THR A 152 -2.31 -15.44 7.15
N PRO A 153 -2.88 -16.52 6.59
CA PRO A 153 -4.32 -16.73 6.60
C PRO A 153 -4.90 -16.70 8.01
N ASN A 154 -6.07 -16.08 8.17
CA ASN A 154 -6.80 -16.00 9.44
C ASN A 154 -6.07 -15.27 10.58
N SER A 155 -5.07 -14.42 10.27
CA SER A 155 -4.39 -13.60 11.29
C SER A 155 -5.32 -12.59 11.96
N ASN A 156 -6.26 -12.02 11.20
CA ASN A 156 -7.37 -11.20 11.67
C ASN A 156 -6.94 -10.10 12.66
N TYR A 157 -6.42 -9.00 12.10
CA TYR A 157 -6.09 -7.79 12.86
C TYR A 157 -7.36 -7.17 13.48
N ASP A 158 -7.33 -6.94 14.79
CA ASP A 158 -8.43 -6.33 15.54
C ASP A 158 -8.10 -4.88 15.88
N ALA A 159 -8.54 -3.95 15.03
CA ALA A 159 -8.24 -2.53 15.18
C ALA A 159 -8.84 -1.92 16.46
N ALA A 160 -10.02 -2.39 16.88
CA ALA A 160 -10.70 -1.86 18.06
C ALA A 160 -9.97 -2.28 19.34
N LEU A 161 -9.65 -3.57 19.48
CA LEU A 161 -8.87 -4.04 20.62
C LEU A 161 -7.45 -3.47 20.60
N SER A 162 -6.86 -3.27 19.41
CA SER A 162 -5.55 -2.64 19.28
C SER A 162 -5.52 -1.22 19.85
N ALA A 163 -6.53 -0.40 19.52
CA ALA A 163 -6.66 0.95 20.03
C ALA A 163 -6.84 0.98 21.56
N VAL A 164 -7.62 0.05 22.11
CA VAL A 164 -7.86 -0.05 23.56
C VAL A 164 -6.62 -0.54 24.32
N ALA A 165 -5.93 -1.57 23.79
CA ALA A 165 -4.73 -2.14 24.42
C ALA A 165 -3.51 -1.23 24.27
N GLY A 166 -3.53 -0.30 23.31
CA GLY A 166 -2.39 0.53 22.96
C GLY A 166 -1.26 -0.28 22.31
N SER A 167 -1.60 -1.33 21.56
CA SER A 167 -0.68 -2.24 20.87
C SER A 167 -1.37 -2.88 19.65
N HIS A 168 -0.64 -3.49 18.74
CA HIS A 168 -1.24 -4.17 17.58
C HIS A 168 -1.70 -5.58 17.96
N VAL A 169 -2.99 -5.87 17.78
CA VAL A 169 -3.57 -7.14 18.18
C VAL A 169 -4.07 -7.93 16.98
N TYR A 170 -3.58 -9.16 16.85
CA TYR A 170 -4.05 -10.15 15.88
C TYR A 170 -4.73 -11.30 16.62
N ARG A 171 -5.97 -11.61 16.21
CA ARG A 171 -6.77 -12.67 16.82
C ARG A 171 -6.27 -14.06 16.48
N GLY A 172 -5.65 -14.22 15.31
CA GLY A 172 -4.90 -15.41 14.90
C GLY A 172 -3.46 -15.02 14.54
N GLY A 173 -2.87 -15.74 13.59
CA GLY A 173 -1.54 -15.43 13.07
C GLY A 173 -0.46 -16.32 13.67
N ILE A 174 0.79 -15.90 13.49
CA ILE A 174 1.96 -16.62 14.01
C ILE A 174 1.98 -16.58 15.54
N GLY A 175 2.34 -17.69 16.17
CA GLY A 175 2.38 -17.81 17.63
C GLY A 175 2.51 -19.26 18.06
N LEU A 176 2.62 -19.48 19.36
CA LEU A 176 2.67 -20.82 19.94
C LEU A 176 1.24 -21.36 20.16
N PRO A 177 0.93 -22.61 19.76
CA PRO A 177 -0.38 -23.18 19.98
C PRO A 177 -0.79 -23.12 21.46
N GLY A 178 -1.94 -22.51 21.74
CA GLY A 178 -2.49 -22.38 23.10
C GLY A 178 -2.00 -21.16 23.89
N TYR A 179 -1.14 -20.32 23.31
CA TYR A 179 -0.64 -19.10 23.94
C TYR A 179 -0.89 -17.89 23.04
N ALA A 180 -1.29 -16.77 23.66
CA ALA A 180 -1.07 -15.48 23.03
C ALA A 180 0.44 -15.21 23.03
N THR A 181 0.96 -14.54 22.00
CA THR A 181 2.40 -14.27 21.92
C THR A 181 2.63 -12.81 21.61
N THR A 182 3.27 -12.10 22.54
CA THR A 182 3.60 -10.69 22.42
C THR A 182 5.05 -10.47 22.02
N PHE A 183 5.24 -9.72 20.94
CA PHE A 183 6.53 -9.32 20.37
C PHE A 183 6.59 -7.80 20.26
N GLY A 184 7.28 -7.17 21.21
CA GLY A 184 7.35 -5.72 21.28
C GLY A 184 5.98 -5.10 21.51
N ASN A 185 5.47 -4.38 20.50
CA ASN A 185 4.15 -3.75 20.55
C ASN A 185 3.07 -4.52 19.76
N VAL A 186 3.29 -5.81 19.47
CA VAL A 186 2.35 -6.65 18.72
C VAL A 186 2.03 -7.92 19.49
N THR A 187 0.75 -8.22 19.67
CA THR A 187 0.28 -9.50 20.20
C THR A 187 -0.40 -10.28 19.09
N SER A 188 0.01 -11.54 18.92
CA SER A 188 -0.48 -12.44 17.89
C SER A 188 -1.00 -13.74 18.50
N HIS A 189 -1.81 -14.47 17.73
CA HIS A 189 -2.43 -15.73 18.17
C HIS A 189 -3.30 -15.59 19.44
N LEU A 190 -3.90 -14.42 19.65
CA LEU A 190 -4.63 -14.11 20.89
C LEU A 190 -5.87 -14.99 21.12
N GLY A 191 -6.56 -15.37 20.04
CA GLY A 191 -7.85 -16.05 20.08
C GLY A 191 -9.05 -15.11 20.20
N TYR A 192 -10.26 -15.70 20.13
CA TYR A 192 -11.54 -14.99 20.00
C TYR A 192 -12.42 -15.06 21.25
N SER A 193 -11.99 -15.77 22.29
CA SER A 193 -12.81 -15.93 23.49
C SER A 193 -12.90 -14.62 24.29
N PRO A 194 -13.94 -14.40 25.11
CA PRO A 194 -13.97 -13.26 26.03
C PRO A 194 -12.76 -13.22 26.97
N LYS A 195 -12.28 -14.40 27.41
CA LYS A 195 -11.06 -14.54 28.21
C LYS A 195 -9.81 -14.06 27.46
N ALA A 196 -9.79 -14.14 26.14
CA ALA A 196 -8.67 -13.65 25.33
C ALA A 196 -8.60 -12.12 25.35
N VAL A 197 -9.73 -11.42 25.42
CA VAL A 197 -9.74 -9.95 25.58
C VAL A 197 -9.21 -9.58 26.96
N ASP A 198 -9.64 -10.28 27.99
CA ASP A 198 -9.18 -10.08 29.37
C ASP A 198 -7.67 -10.33 29.50
N LEU A 199 -7.19 -11.45 28.94
CA LEU A 199 -5.76 -11.77 28.81
C LEU A 199 -5.01 -10.65 28.07
N MET A 200 -5.54 -10.16 26.95
CA MET A 200 -4.88 -9.06 26.22
C MET A 200 -4.69 -7.82 27.08
N LEU A 201 -5.74 -7.39 27.78
CA LEU A 201 -5.74 -6.13 28.52
C LEU A 201 -5.02 -6.21 29.87
N ASN A 202 -5.04 -7.38 30.51
CA ASN A 202 -4.49 -7.56 31.86
C ASN A 202 -3.17 -8.35 31.90
N HIS A 203 -2.79 -9.05 30.83
CA HIS A 203 -1.55 -9.83 30.76
C HIS A 203 -0.64 -9.33 29.63
N GLU A 204 -1.10 -9.43 28.37
CA GLU A 204 -0.25 -9.15 27.20
C GLU A 204 0.11 -7.66 27.07
N ALA A 205 -0.83 -6.77 27.39
CA ALA A 205 -0.58 -5.33 27.42
C ALA A 205 0.51 -4.97 28.45
N LEU A 206 0.63 -5.73 29.54
CA LEU A 206 1.72 -5.55 30.49
C LEU A 206 3.07 -5.96 29.87
N HIS A 207 3.14 -7.03 29.09
CA HIS A 207 4.37 -7.35 28.34
C HIS A 207 4.75 -6.26 27.34
N VAL A 208 3.76 -5.63 26.67
CA VAL A 208 4.03 -4.45 25.82
C VAL A 208 4.63 -3.31 26.65
N TRP A 209 4.10 -3.04 27.84
CA TRP A 209 4.65 -2.01 28.72
C TRP A 209 6.00 -2.38 29.33
N GLN A 210 6.24 -3.65 29.66
CA GLN A 210 7.55 -4.15 30.06
C GLN A 210 8.58 -3.91 28.94
N ASN A 211 8.23 -4.22 27.69
CA ASN A 211 9.07 -3.91 26.53
C ASN A 211 9.30 -2.40 26.38
N ARG A 212 8.27 -1.55 26.55
CA ARG A 212 8.42 -0.08 26.48
C ARG A 212 9.36 0.47 27.54
N LEU A 213 9.18 0.04 28.79
CA LEU A 213 9.89 0.59 29.94
C LEU A 213 11.32 0.05 30.05
N PHE A 214 11.53 -1.24 29.75
CA PHE A 214 12.82 -1.90 29.93
C PHE A 214 13.56 -2.16 28.62
N GLY A 215 12.91 -1.98 27.46
CA GLY A 215 13.53 -2.02 26.15
C GLY A 215 14.34 -3.31 25.92
N PRO A 216 15.57 -3.22 25.39
CA PRO A 216 16.40 -4.40 25.15
C PRO A 216 16.69 -5.25 26.40
N LEU A 217 16.65 -4.66 27.60
CA LEU A 217 16.87 -5.41 28.85
C LEU A 217 15.75 -6.40 29.11
N PHE A 218 14.51 -6.07 28.73
CA PHE A 218 13.37 -6.99 28.82
C PHE A 218 13.66 -8.25 28.00
N SER A 219 13.87 -8.10 26.68
CA SER A 219 14.10 -9.24 25.79
C SER A 219 15.35 -10.04 26.16
N ALA A 220 16.44 -9.37 26.53
CA ALA A 220 17.69 -10.04 26.91
C ALA A 220 17.54 -10.84 28.21
N SER A 221 16.95 -10.25 29.24
CA SER A 221 16.75 -10.93 30.53
C SER A 221 15.71 -12.04 30.42
N TYR A 222 14.64 -11.84 29.65
CA TYR A 222 13.65 -12.88 29.36
C TYR A 222 14.33 -14.09 28.69
N SER A 223 15.11 -13.86 27.63
CA SER A 223 15.82 -14.94 26.91
C SER A 223 16.86 -15.65 27.79
N ALA A 224 17.58 -14.90 28.61
CA ALA A 224 18.53 -15.44 29.57
C ALA A 224 17.83 -16.34 30.60
N TRP A 225 16.67 -15.91 31.11
CA TRP A 225 15.86 -16.69 32.03
C TRP A 225 15.34 -17.97 31.37
N THR A 226 14.76 -17.88 30.17
CA THR A 226 14.27 -19.05 29.45
C THR A 226 15.38 -20.07 29.21
N THR A 227 16.59 -19.61 28.86
CA THR A 227 17.75 -20.49 28.67
C THR A 227 18.17 -21.14 29.99
N GLY A 228 18.32 -20.35 31.06
CA GLY A 228 18.71 -20.85 32.39
C GLY A 228 17.68 -21.82 32.98
N GLY A 229 16.39 -21.46 32.93
CA GLY A 229 15.29 -22.29 33.38
C GLY A 229 15.14 -23.58 32.57
N THR A 230 15.48 -23.57 31.28
CA THR A 230 15.53 -24.80 30.47
C THR A 230 16.63 -25.73 30.98
N ILE A 231 17.84 -25.20 31.21
CA ILE A 231 18.97 -25.99 31.74
C ILE A 231 18.64 -26.53 33.13
N ALA A 232 18.09 -25.69 34.00
CA ALA A 232 17.67 -26.08 35.35
C ALA A 232 16.56 -27.14 35.32
N GLY A 233 15.57 -26.99 34.44
CA GLY A 233 14.49 -27.96 34.26
C GLY A 233 14.97 -29.31 33.76
N TYR A 234 15.91 -29.34 32.81
CA TYR A 234 16.58 -30.59 32.43
C TYR A 234 17.33 -31.22 33.61
N GLY A 235 18.07 -30.43 34.38
CA GLY A 235 18.78 -30.91 35.57
C GLY A 235 17.85 -31.48 36.63
N TYR A 236 16.73 -30.80 36.91
CA TYR A 236 15.70 -31.25 37.84
C TYR A 236 15.06 -32.56 37.37
N TRP A 237 14.69 -32.63 36.09
CA TRP A 237 14.07 -33.84 35.52
C TRP A 237 15.01 -35.05 35.56
N LEU A 238 16.33 -34.88 35.44
CA LEU A 238 17.29 -35.98 35.61
C LEU A 238 17.27 -36.57 37.04
N LEU A 239 16.87 -35.78 38.04
CA LEU A 239 16.69 -36.24 39.42
C LEU A 239 15.26 -36.73 39.71
N HIS A 240 14.29 -36.31 38.89
CA HIS A 240 12.86 -36.59 39.00
C HIS A 240 12.27 -37.05 37.65
N PRO A 241 12.74 -38.17 37.07
CA PRO A 241 12.37 -38.60 35.73
C PRO A 241 10.90 -39.01 35.59
N GLU A 242 10.20 -39.19 36.71
CA GLU A 242 8.76 -39.41 36.80
C GLU A 242 7.91 -38.19 36.39
N GLU A 243 8.49 -36.99 36.45
CA GLU A 243 7.81 -35.75 36.03
C GLU A 243 7.82 -35.59 34.51
N ASP A 244 6.79 -34.92 33.97
CA ASP A 244 6.76 -34.58 32.55
C ASP A 244 7.80 -33.50 32.23
N LEU A 245 8.81 -33.84 31.43
CA LEU A 245 9.92 -32.95 31.09
C LEU A 245 9.45 -31.61 30.49
N SER A 246 8.45 -31.65 29.60
CA SER A 246 7.93 -30.44 28.95
C SER A 246 7.29 -29.49 29.98
N ARG A 247 6.50 -30.05 30.90
CA ARG A 247 5.87 -29.31 31.99
C ARG A 247 6.89 -28.74 32.98
N VAL A 248 7.93 -29.50 33.33
CA VAL A 248 9.03 -29.04 34.20
C VAL A 248 9.76 -27.86 33.55
N ILE A 249 10.18 -28.01 32.29
CA ILE A 249 10.86 -26.95 31.54
C ILE A 249 9.95 -25.72 31.40
N THR A 250 8.70 -25.88 31.00
CA THR A 250 7.76 -24.75 30.87
C THR A 250 7.55 -24.05 32.21
N THR A 251 7.50 -24.80 33.32
CA THR A 251 7.39 -24.20 34.66
C THR A 251 8.59 -23.31 34.97
N LEU A 252 9.82 -23.81 34.82
CA LEU A 252 11.03 -23.08 35.23
C LEU A 252 11.49 -22.02 34.22
N ALA A 253 11.32 -22.29 32.92
CA ALA A 253 11.81 -21.43 31.83
C ALA A 253 10.81 -20.34 31.41
N TYR A 254 9.51 -20.57 31.65
CA TYR A 254 8.44 -19.68 31.24
C TYR A 254 7.64 -19.19 32.45
N TYR A 255 6.87 -20.03 33.15
CA TYR A 255 6.00 -19.55 34.25
C TYR A 255 6.76 -18.88 35.41
N ASP A 256 7.92 -19.43 35.79
CA ASP A 256 8.77 -18.88 36.86
C ASP A 256 9.64 -17.70 36.40
N ASN A 257 9.52 -17.26 35.14
CA ASN A 257 10.18 -16.05 34.68
C ASN A 257 9.63 -14.83 35.43
N PRO A 258 10.47 -13.94 35.99
CA PRO A 258 10.01 -12.76 36.73
C PRO A 258 9.02 -11.88 35.94
N TRP A 259 9.17 -11.81 34.62
CA TRP A 259 8.30 -11.04 33.74
C TRP A 259 6.91 -11.67 33.59
N GLU A 260 6.86 -12.99 33.42
CA GLU A 260 5.62 -13.79 33.37
C GLU A 260 4.95 -13.81 34.74
N THR A 261 5.73 -13.98 35.81
CA THR A 261 5.22 -13.93 37.19
C THR A 261 4.55 -12.59 37.47
N TRP A 262 5.14 -11.48 37.01
CA TRP A 262 4.51 -10.17 37.12
C TRP A 262 3.20 -10.11 36.31
N ALA A 263 3.19 -10.61 35.08
CA ALA A 263 2.00 -10.62 34.22
C ALA A 263 0.85 -11.47 34.81
N TYR A 264 1.14 -12.69 35.27
CA TYR A 264 0.17 -13.58 35.92
C TYR A 264 -0.34 -13.07 37.28
N ARG A 265 0.46 -12.28 37.99
CA ARG A 265 -0.03 -11.61 39.21
C ARG A 265 -0.95 -10.45 38.85
N ASN A 266 -0.68 -9.75 37.75
CA ASN A 266 -1.47 -8.62 37.27
C ASN A 266 -2.84 -9.05 36.71
N ASP A 267 -2.93 -10.20 36.04
CA ASP A 267 -4.20 -10.76 35.53
C ASP A 267 -4.94 -11.65 36.56
N HIS A 268 -4.43 -11.75 37.78
CA HIS A 268 -4.96 -12.57 38.87
C HIS A 268 -5.02 -14.08 38.56
N ALA A 269 -4.20 -14.59 37.64
CA ALA A 269 -4.10 -16.00 37.30
C ALA A 269 -2.84 -16.69 37.88
N TRP A 270 -2.13 -16.06 38.82
CA TRP A 270 -1.03 -16.68 39.56
C TRP A 270 -1.55 -17.55 40.73
N PRO A 271 -1.07 -18.81 40.89
CA PRO A 271 -0.14 -19.52 40.01
C PRO A 271 -0.84 -20.07 38.75
N PRO A 272 -0.14 -20.14 37.59
CA PRO A 272 -0.73 -20.61 36.34
C PRO A 272 -1.13 -22.10 36.46
N PRO A 273 -2.29 -22.50 35.92
CA PRO A 273 -2.81 -23.87 36.09
C PRO A 273 -1.93 -24.95 35.44
N GLY A 274 -1.11 -24.60 34.45
CA GLY A 274 -0.17 -25.52 33.81
C GLY A 274 1.13 -25.74 34.58
N ALA A 275 1.44 -24.90 35.56
CA ALA A 275 2.70 -24.93 36.28
C ALA A 275 2.78 -26.05 37.34
N ILE A 276 3.98 -26.31 37.84
CA ILE A 276 4.23 -27.13 39.03
C ILE A 276 4.43 -26.17 40.22
N PRO A 277 3.46 -26.02 41.14
CA PRO A 277 3.51 -24.99 42.19
C PRO A 277 4.75 -25.06 43.10
N ALA A 278 5.30 -26.25 43.32
CA ALA A 278 6.50 -26.44 44.13
C ALA A 278 7.78 -25.85 43.51
N LEU A 279 7.75 -25.56 42.20
CA LEU A 279 8.88 -25.03 41.44
C LEU A 279 8.74 -23.52 41.16
N LEU A 280 7.66 -22.90 41.61
CA LEU A 280 7.39 -21.47 41.39
C LEU A 280 7.91 -20.61 42.54
N TRP A 281 8.13 -19.32 42.26
CA TRP A 281 8.32 -18.30 43.29
C TRP A 281 7.24 -18.38 44.39
N PRO A 282 7.61 -18.15 45.66
CA PRO A 282 6.66 -18.06 46.75
C PRO A 282 5.57 -17.02 46.45
N SER A 283 4.33 -17.36 46.79
CA SER A 283 3.16 -16.49 46.65
C SER A 283 3.30 -15.23 47.51
#